data_AF-A0A7W8QH85-F1
#
_entry.id   AF-A0A7W8QH85-F1
#
_cell.length_a   1.000
_cell.length_b   1.000
_cell.length_c   1.000
_cell.angle_alpha   90.00
_cell.angle_beta   90.00
_cell.angle_gamma   90.00
#
_symmetry.space_group_name_H-M   'P 1'
#
loop_
_entity.id
_entity.type
_entity.pdbx_description
1 polymer ?
#
loop_
_entity_poly.entity_id
_entity_poly.type
_entity_poly.pdbx_seq_one_letter_code
_entity_poly.pdbx_strand_id
1 'polypeptide(L)'
;MPNPDTPTPEVVAELFARMGIDDQGPRECIAFLAEEVGELAKATRTGDLPGVAEEIGDVGILLHRIALLHGIDLDEAVRAKADLRRARYDAEHAEG
;
A
#
# COMPACT_ATOMS: atom_id res chain seq x y z
N MET A 1 -10.76 -15.72 -2.78
CA MET A 1 -11.75 -14.62 -2.82
C MET A 1 -11.03 -13.35 -2.45
N PRO A 2 -11.31 -12.20 -3.09
CA PRO A 2 -10.78 -10.92 -2.63
C PRO A 2 -11.16 -10.68 -1.18
N ASN A 3 -10.28 -10.04 -0.40
CA ASN A 3 -10.55 -9.73 1.00
C ASN A 3 -11.64 -8.65 1.05
N PRO A 4 -12.81 -8.88 1.69
CA PRO A 4 -13.91 -7.92 1.70
C PRO A 4 -13.57 -6.60 2.40
N ASP A 5 -12.50 -6.57 3.21
CA ASP A 5 -12.04 -5.37 3.93
C ASP A 5 -11.02 -4.56 3.12
N THR A 6 -10.62 -5.03 1.93
CA THR A 6 -9.67 -4.33 1.05
C THR A 6 -10.42 -3.35 0.14
N PRO A 7 -9.97 -2.09 0.02
CA PRO A 7 -10.64 -1.12 -0.84
C PRO A 7 -10.66 -1.64 -2.28
N THR A 8 -11.86 -1.68 -2.86
CA THR A 8 -12.04 -2.14 -4.23
C THR A 8 -11.47 -1.12 -5.22
N PRO A 9 -11.21 -1.50 -6.49
CA PRO A 9 -10.79 -0.56 -7.52
C PRO A 9 -11.72 0.66 -7.65
N GLU A 10 -13.02 0.46 -7.48
CA GLU A 10 -14.04 1.51 -7.53
C GLU A 10 -13.90 2.50 -6.37
N VAL A 11 -13.66 2.01 -5.14
CA VAL A 11 -13.41 2.85 -3.97
C VAL A 11 -12.14 3.68 -4.15
N VAL A 12 -11.06 3.05 -4.63
CA VAL A 12 -9.80 3.77 -4.88
C VAL A 12 -9.99 4.84 -5.97
N ALA A 13 -10.72 4.54 -7.04
CA ALA A 13 -11.03 5.52 -8.08
C ALA A 13 -11.88 6.69 -7.55
N GLU A 14 -12.90 6.42 -6.73
CA GLU A 14 -13.72 7.45 -6.07
C GLU A 14 -12.85 8.38 -5.22
N LEU A 15 -11.97 7.83 -4.40
CA LEU A 15 -11.09 8.61 -3.51
C LEU A 15 -10.18 9.54 -4.31
N PHE A 16 -9.56 9.06 -5.38
CA PHE A 16 -8.68 9.88 -6.21
C PHE A 16 -9.43 11.01 -6.93
N ALA A 17 -10.65 10.75 -7.38
CA ALA A 17 -11.51 11.80 -7.95
C ALA A 17 -11.88 12.86 -6.90
N ARG A 18 -12.16 12.45 -5.65
CA ARG A 18 -12.43 13.37 -4.54
C ARG A 18 -11.22 14.21 -4.14
N MET A 19 -10.02 13.65 -4.28
CA MET A 19 -8.75 14.34 -4.05
C MET A 19 -8.34 15.24 -5.22
N GLY A 20 -9.02 15.15 -6.37
CA GLY A 20 -8.71 15.94 -7.57
C GLY A 20 -7.40 15.53 -8.25
N ILE A 21 -7.02 14.26 -8.14
CA ILE A 21 -5.77 13.69 -8.68
C ILE A 21 -6.05 12.44 -9.54
N ASP A 22 -7.27 12.27 -10.02
CA ASP A 22 -7.69 11.13 -10.83
C ASP A 22 -7.06 11.08 -12.23
N ASP A 23 -6.58 12.22 -12.72
CA ASP A 23 -5.84 12.37 -13.97
C ASP A 23 -4.34 12.05 -13.85
N GLN A 24 -3.85 11.78 -12.63
CA GLN A 24 -2.44 11.53 -12.37
C GLN A 24 -2.03 10.10 -12.77
N GLY A 25 -0.84 10.01 -13.37
CA GLY A 25 -0.25 8.76 -13.84
C GLY A 25 0.58 8.03 -12.77
N PRO A 26 1.19 6.88 -13.13
CA PRO A 26 1.98 6.08 -12.18
C PRO A 26 3.16 6.83 -11.56
N ARG A 27 3.80 7.75 -12.30
CA ARG A 27 4.99 8.47 -11.81
C ARG A 27 4.60 9.49 -10.74
N GLU A 28 3.50 10.19 -10.97
CA GLU A 28 2.94 11.18 -10.07
C GLU A 28 2.45 10.49 -8.78
N CYS A 29 1.77 9.35 -8.90
CA CYS A 29 1.35 8.55 -7.73
C CYS A 29 2.54 8.07 -6.88
N ILE A 30 3.69 7.76 -7.49
CA ILE A 30 4.91 7.40 -6.75
C ILE A 30 5.47 8.60 -5.97
N ALA A 31 5.35 9.82 -6.50
CA ALA A 31 5.76 11.02 -5.79
C ALA A 31 4.88 11.26 -4.55
N PHE A 32 3.56 11.16 -4.69
CA PHE A 32 2.64 11.24 -3.54
C PHE A 32 2.91 10.14 -2.51
N LEU A 33 3.15 8.90 -2.95
CA LEU A 33 3.51 7.82 -2.04
C LEU A 33 4.77 8.16 -1.21
N ALA A 34 5.76 8.80 -1.83
CA ALA A 34 6.97 9.21 -1.11
C ALA A 34 6.69 10.31 -0.07
N GLU A 35 5.73 11.20 -0.34
CA GLU A 35 5.27 12.23 0.59
C GLU A 35 4.59 11.60 1.81
N GLU A 36 3.60 10.72 1.63
CA GLU A 36 2.89 10.07 2.74
C GLU A 36 3.81 9.16 3.57
N VAL A 37 4.81 8.52 2.95
CA VAL A 37 5.85 7.80 3.70
C VAL A 37 6.68 8.75 4.57
N GLY A 38 6.91 9.98 4.11
CA GLY A 38 7.56 11.03 4.88
C GLY A 38 6.73 11.48 6.08
N GLU A 39 5.42 11.62 5.89
CA GLU A 39 4.46 11.97 6.94
C GLU A 39 4.33 10.84 7.97
N LEU A 40 4.18 9.59 7.52
CA LEU A 40 4.18 8.40 8.37
C LEU A 40 5.46 8.32 9.23
N ALA A 41 6.61 8.59 8.62
CA ALA A 41 7.88 8.60 9.34
C ALA A 41 7.91 9.70 10.41
N LYS A 42 7.30 10.87 10.15
CA LYS A 42 7.18 11.96 11.12
C LYS A 42 6.25 11.57 12.27
N ALA A 43 5.04 11.09 11.99
CA ALA A 43 4.07 10.67 13.01
C ALA A 43 4.64 9.55 13.91
N THR A 44 5.36 8.60 13.31
CA THR A 44 6.04 7.52 14.05
C THR A 44 7.10 8.06 15.01
N ARG A 45 7.91 9.03 14.58
CA ARG A 45 8.96 9.63 15.44
C ARG A 45 8.38 10.40 16.62
N THR A 46 7.21 11.00 16.46
CA THR A 46 6.55 11.78 17.51
C THR A 46 5.65 10.95 18.42
N GLY A 47 5.42 9.68 18.10
CA GLY A 47 4.50 8.81 18.84
C GLY A 47 3.02 9.18 18.67
N ASP A 48 2.69 9.88 17.58
CA ASP A 48 1.33 10.32 17.27
C ASP A 48 0.54 9.16 16.65
N LEU A 49 -0.08 8.33 17.49
CA LEU A 49 -0.80 7.13 17.03
C LEU A 49 -1.97 7.43 16.08
N PRO A 50 -2.81 8.46 16.31
CA PRO A 50 -3.79 8.91 15.33
C PRO A 50 -3.17 9.23 13.97
N GLY A 51 -2.10 10.04 13.95
CA GLY A 51 -1.38 10.35 12.71
C GLY A 51 -0.82 9.10 12.06
N VAL A 52 -0.17 8.21 12.81
CA VAL A 52 0.34 6.94 12.27
C VAL A 52 -0.76 6.12 11.58
N ALA A 53 -1.96 6.05 12.15
CA ALA A 53 -3.07 5.32 11.56
C ALA A 53 -3.58 5.97 10.26
N GLU A 54 -3.64 7.30 10.23
CA GLU A 54 -4.01 8.11 9.06
C GLU A 54 -3.02 7.88 7.91
N GLU A 55 -1.73 8.11 8.17
CA GLU A 55 -0.70 8.00 7.13
C GLU A 55 -0.51 6.56 6.61
N ILE A 56 -0.73 5.54 7.46
CA ILE A 56 -0.77 4.14 6.99
C ILE A 56 -1.90 3.93 5.99
N GLY A 57 -3.06 4.56 6.22
CA GLY A 57 -4.19 4.52 5.32
C GLY A 57 -3.86 5.12 3.96
N ASP A 58 -3.26 6.31 3.95
CA ASP A 58 -2.92 7.03 2.72
C ASP A 58 -1.85 6.31 1.90
N VAL A 59 -0.80 5.78 2.55
CA VAL A 59 0.18 4.89 1.90
C VAL A 59 -0.52 3.67 1.28
N GLY A 60 -1.45 3.06 2.01
CA GLY A 60 -2.20 1.89 1.54
C GLY A 60 -3.06 2.19 0.30
N ILE A 61 -3.75 3.32 0.28
CA ILE A 61 -4.59 3.78 -0.84
C ILE A 61 -3.73 4.09 -2.07
N LEU A 62 -2.60 4.79 -1.90
CA LEU A 62 -1.67 5.10 -2.98
C LEU A 62 -1.03 3.84 -3.58
N LEU A 63 -0.67 2.85 -2.76
CA LEU A 63 -0.17 1.57 -3.24
C LEU A 63 -1.23 0.83 -4.08
N HIS A 64 -2.49 0.84 -3.65
CA HIS A 64 -3.59 0.28 -4.45
C HIS A 64 -3.72 1.01 -5.78
N ARG A 65 -3.70 2.34 -5.80
CA ARG A 65 -3.77 3.10 -7.05
C ARG A 65 -2.64 2.75 -8.01
N ILE A 66 -1.39 2.70 -7.51
CA ILE A 66 -0.24 2.33 -8.32
C ILE A 66 -0.41 0.92 -8.90
N ALA A 67 -0.87 -0.03 -8.09
CA ALA A 67 -1.16 -1.39 -8.56
C ALA A 67 -2.22 -1.40 -9.67
N LEU A 68 -3.33 -0.68 -9.48
CA LEU A 68 -4.42 -0.55 -10.47
C LEU A 68 -3.93 0.05 -11.79
N LEU A 69 -3.13 1.12 -11.74
CA LEU A 69 -2.56 1.76 -12.93
C LEU A 69 -1.63 0.82 -13.72
N HIS A 70 -1.08 -0.20 -13.07
CA HIS A 70 -0.26 -1.25 -13.69
C HIS A 70 -1.03 -2.54 -14.00
N GLY A 71 -2.32 -2.62 -13.68
CA GLY A 71 -3.13 -3.85 -13.84
C GLY A 71 -2.71 -4.98 -12.91
N ILE A 72 -2.21 -4.64 -11.72
CA ILE A 72 -1.74 -5.59 -10.70
C ILE A 72 -2.79 -5.71 -9.59
N ASP A 73 -3.13 -6.94 -9.20
CA ASP A 73 -3.83 -7.23 -7.95
C ASP A 73 -2.84 -7.15 -6.78
N LEU A 74 -2.98 -6.11 -5.95
CA LEU A 74 -2.04 -5.86 -4.85
C LEU A 74 -2.08 -6.99 -3.79
N ASP A 75 -3.26 -7.51 -3.45
CA ASP A 75 -3.42 -8.55 -2.45
C ASP A 75 -2.77 -9.86 -2.91
N GLU A 76 -2.95 -10.23 -4.18
CA GLU A 76 -2.27 -11.37 -4.78
C GLU A 76 -0.75 -11.17 -4.78
N ALA A 77 -0.26 -9.99 -5.17
CA ALA A 77 1.17 -9.69 -5.19
C ALA A 77 1.80 -9.78 -3.79
N VAL A 78 1.13 -9.26 -2.76
CA VAL A 78 1.59 -9.34 -1.36
C VAL A 78 1.57 -10.79 -0.87
N ARG A 79 0.49 -11.55 -1.11
CA ARG A 79 0.39 -12.97 -0.72
C ARG A 79 1.49 -13.80 -1.36
N ALA A 80 1.69 -13.69 -2.67
CA ALA A 80 2.74 -14.39 -3.38
C ALA A 80 4.13 -14.07 -2.80
N LYS A 81 4.38 -12.81 -2.44
CA LYS A 81 5.65 -12.40 -1.81
C LYS A 81 5.81 -12.97 -0.41
N ALA A 82 4.74 -13.04 0.39
CA ALA A 82 4.75 -13.62 1.73
C ALA A 82 5.07 -15.12 1.69
N ASP A 83 4.47 -15.87 0.76
CA ASP A 83 4.71 -17.31 0.59
C ASP A 83 6.18 -17.60 0.26
N LEU A 84 6.76 -16.83 -0.66
CA LEU A 84 8.18 -16.91 -1.00
C LEU A 84 9.09 -16.62 0.22
N ARG A 85 8.73 -15.63 1.05
CA ARG A 85 9.51 -15.30 2.25
C ARG A 85 9.43 -16.40 3.31
N ARG A 86 8.25 -17.01 3.51
CA ARG A 86 8.07 -18.13 4.44
C ARG A 86 8.91 -19.34 4.04
N ALA A 87 8.81 -19.75 2.77
CA ALA A 87 9.60 -20.87 2.24
C ALA A 87 11.12 -20.65 2.41
N ARG A 88 11.60 -19.41 2.20
CA ARG A 88 13.01 -19.08 2.40
C ARG A 88 13.41 -19.14 3.88
N TYR A 89 12.58 -18.59 4.78
CA TYR A 89 12.85 -18.64 6.22
C TYR A 89 12.93 -20.09 6.72
N ASP A 90 12.00 -20.94 6.31
CA ASP A 90 11.98 -22.35 6.71
C ASP A 90 13.22 -23.10 6.21
N ALA A 91 13.67 -22.84 4.97
CA ALA A 91 14.88 -23.45 4.42
C ALA A 91 16.16 -23.01 5.16
N GLU A 92 16.26 -21.73 5.54
CA GLU A 92 17.40 -21.18 6.30
C GLU A 92 17.47 -21.70 7.75
N HIS A 93 16.33 -22.12 8.32
CA HIS A 93 16.23 -22.54 9.73
C HIS A 93 15.98 -24.05 9.92
N ALA A 94 15.90 -24.83 8.84
CA ALA A 94 15.78 -26.29 8.90
C ALA A 94 17.11 -27.01 9.22
N GLU A 95 18.24 -26.29 9.24
CA GLU A 95 19.59 -26.83 9.49
C GLU A 95 20.13 -26.53 10.90
N GLY A 96 19.30 -26.02 11.83
CA GLY A 96 19.67 -25.76 13.23
C GLY A 96 18.94 -26.67 14.22
#